data_AF-A0A1M7YC04-F1
#
_entry.id   AF-A0A1M7YC04-F1
#
_cell.length_a   1.000
_cell.length_b   1.000
_cell.length_c   1.000
_cell.angle_alpha   90.00
_cell.angle_beta   90.00
_cell.angle_gamma   90.00
#
_symmetry.space_group_name_H-M   'P 1'
#
loop_
_entity.id
_entity.type
_entity.pdbx_description
1 polymer ?
#
loop_
_entity_poly.entity_id
_entity_poly.type
_entity_poly.pdbx_seq_one_letter_code
_entity_poly.pdbx_strand_id
1 'polypeptide(L)' 'MNQEERVKEFMRLMTDATNKTGITYAVEHGQNIVLFDVRSNEPLELEITVGTEVKKTNGQMQITTFDKSNIQE' A
#
# COMPACT_ATOMS: atom_id res chain seq x y z
N MET A 1 1.22 21.86 -6.86
CA MET A 1 2.38 20.95 -6.84
C MET A 1 2.45 20.22 -8.17
N ASN A 2 3.62 20.19 -8.81
CA ASN A 2 3.85 19.38 -9.99
C ASN A 2 4.01 17.89 -9.63
N GLN A 3 4.12 17.00 -10.62
CA GLN A 3 4.23 15.56 -10.39
C GLN A 3 5.46 15.20 -9.55
N GLU A 4 6.60 15.83 -9.80
CA GLU A 4 7.85 15.58 -9.07
C GLU A 4 7.73 15.97 -7.59
N GLU A 5 7.15 17.13 -7.30
CA GLU A 5 6.89 17.61 -5.94
C GLU A 5 5.95 16.67 -5.19
N ARG A 6 4.91 16.17 -5.87
CA ARG A 6 3.98 15.19 -5.29
C ARG A 6 4.67 13.87 -4.98
N VAL A 7 5.55 13.40 -5.86
CA VAL A 7 6.33 12.17 -5.63
C VAL A 7 7.29 12.37 -4.46
N LYS A 8 8.02 13.50 -4.40
CA LYS A 8 8.93 13.80 -3.29
C LYS A 8 8.19 13.84 -1.94
N GLU A 9 7.05 14.51 -1.89
CA GLU A 9 6.26 14.57 -0.65
C GLU A 9 5.71 13.20 -0.26
N PHE A 10 5.22 12.41 -1.22
CA PHE A 10 4.79 11.04 -0.96
C PHE A 10 5.94 10.20 -0.38
N MET A 11 7.13 10.24 -0.98
CA MET A 11 8.29 9.50 -0.48
C MET A 11 8.67 9.95 0.94
N ARG A 12 8.62 11.25 1.23
CA ARG A 12 8.86 11.79 2.58
C ARG A 12 7.87 11.23 3.60
N LEU A 13 6.57 11.23 3.27
CA LEU A 13 5.52 10.67 4.11
C LEU A 13 5.71 9.18 4.37
N MET A 14 6.15 8.42 3.36
CA MET A 14 6.42 6.98 3.52
C MET A 14 7.63 6.71 4.41
N THR A 15 8.67 7.54 4.34
CA THR A 15 9.82 7.48 5.27
C THR A 15 9.37 7.78 6.70
N ASP A 16 8.56 8.82 6.90
CA ASP A 16 8.02 9.15 8.23
C ASP A 16 7.14 8.02 8.78
N ALA A 17 6.32 7.41 7.93
CA ALA A 17 5.51 6.25 8.29
C ALA A 17 6.38 5.08 8.72
N THR A 18 7.41 4.74 7.92
CA THR A 18 8.36 3.66 8.21
C THR A 18 9.06 3.87 9.55
N ASN A 19 9.54 5.08 9.81
CA ASN A 19 10.22 5.41 11.08
C ASN A 19 9.31 5.23 12.30
N LYS A 20 8.01 5.56 12.16
CA LYS A 20 7.03 5.46 13.24
C LYS A 20 6.57 4.03 13.48
N THR A 21 6.27 3.29 12.42
CA THR A 21 5.61 1.98 12.53
C THR A 21 6.60 0.81 12.48
N GLY A 22 7.75 0.98 11.85
CA GLY A 22 8.62 -0.13 11.45
C GLY A 22 8.09 -0.88 10.23
N ILE A 23 7.09 -0.36 9.53
CA ILE A 23 6.49 -0.99 8.35
C ILE A 23 6.77 -0.13 7.14
N THR A 24 7.29 -0.74 6.08
CA THR A 24 7.53 -0.11 4.79
C THR A 24 6.87 -0.90 3.67
N TYR A 25 6.96 -0.41 2.44
CA TYR A 25 6.63 -1.20 1.26
C TYR A 25 7.92 -1.68 0.59
N ALA A 26 7.92 -2.91 0.12
CA ALA A 26 9.01 -3.49 -0.66
C ALA A 26 8.51 -3.84 -2.06
N VAL A 27 9.38 -3.66 -3.04
CA VAL A 27 9.15 -4.07 -4.42
C VAL A 27 10.38 -4.80 -4.92
N GLU A 28 10.19 -6.04 -5.34
CA GLU A 28 11.19 -6.80 -6.07
C GLU A 28 10.80 -6.84 -7.56
N HIS A 29 11.80 -6.91 -8.44
CA HIS A 29 11.53 -6.94 -9.87
C HIS A 29 10.68 -8.17 -10.24
N GLY A 30 9.56 -7.93 -10.92
CA GLY A 30 8.61 -8.98 -11.30
C GLY A 30 7.65 -9.42 -10.18
N GLN A 31 7.69 -8.79 -9.00
CA GLN A 31 6.80 -9.07 -7.89
C GLN A 31 5.81 -7.93 -7.64
N ASN A 32 4.71 -8.26 -6.95
CA ASN A 32 3.79 -7.25 -6.46
C ASN A 32 4.44 -6.43 -5.34
N ILE A 33 3.95 -5.21 -5.14
CA ILE A 33 4.31 -4.42 -3.96
C ILE A 33 3.74 -5.13 -2.73
N VAL A 34 4.58 -5.37 -1.73
CA VAL A 34 4.19 -5.95 -0.43
C VAL A 34 4.51 -4.99 0.70
N LEU A 35 3.81 -5.12 1.83
CA LEU A 35 4.28 -4.51 3.06
C LEU A 35 5.38 -5.37 3.67
N PHE A 36 6.33 -4.74 4.35
CA PHE A 36 7.51 -5.36 4.92
C PHE A 36 7.78 -4.77 6.30
N ASP A 37 7.93 -5.62 7.30
CA ASP A 37 8.31 -5.19 8.65
C ASP A 37 9.84 -5.17 8.74
N VAL A 38 10.41 -3.97 8.87
CA VAL A 38 11.88 -3.79 8.96
C VAL A 38 12.44 -4.26 10.30
N ARG A 39 11.61 -4.47 11.32
CA ARG A 39 12.04 -4.92 12.64
C ARG A 39 12.21 -6.44 12.67
N SER A 40 11.29 -7.18 12.05
CA SER A 40 11.40 -8.65 11.90
C SER A 40 12.15 -9.07 10.64
N ASN A 41 12.28 -8.17 9.66
CA ASN A 41 12.84 -8.43 8.33
C ASN A 41 12.03 -9.48 7.54
N GLU A 42 10.70 -9.36 7.59
CA GLU A 42 9.76 -10.27 6.95
C GLU A 42 8.66 -9.52 6.18
N PRO A 43 8.16 -10.10 5.05
CA PRO A 43 6.98 -9.57 4.39
C PRO A 43 5.74 -9.76 5.28
N LEU A 44 4.85 -8.78 5.26
CA LEU A 44 3.58 -8.83 5.97
C LEU A 44 2.49 -9.32 5.02
N GLU A 45 1.89 -10.46 5.35
CA GLU A 45 0.61 -10.85 4.77
C GLU A 45 -0.49 -10.00 5.38
N LEU A 46 -1.08 -9.13 4.55
CA LEU A 46 -2.26 -8.37 4.94
C LEU A 46 -3.50 -9.15 4.56
N GLU A 47 -4.26 -9.57 5.57
CA GLU A 47 -5.67 -9.81 5.36
C GLU A 47 -6.38 -8.44 5.26
N ILE A 48 -6.59 -7.96 4.03
CA ILE A 48 -7.30 -6.71 3.82
C ILE A 48 -8.78 -6.95 4.08
N THR A 49 -9.21 -6.66 5.30
CA THR A 49 -10.62 -6.65 5.68
C THR A 49 -11.29 -5.37 5.21
N VAL A 50 -10.62 -4.21 5.26
CA VAL A 50 -11.13 -2.93 4.73
C VAL A 50 -10.12 -2.32 3.77
N GLY A 51 -10.56 -1.95 2.57
CA GLY A 51 -9.63 -1.44 1.57
C GLY A 51 -10.29 -0.71 0.42
N THR A 52 -9.46 -0.09 -0.41
CA THR A 52 -9.87 0.51 -1.67
C THR A 52 -9.21 -0.25 -2.80
N GLU A 53 -10.00 -0.99 -3.56
CA GLU A 53 -9.56 -1.62 -4.79
C GLU A 53 -9.56 -0.58 -5.92
N VAL A 54 -8.43 -0.46 -6.62
CA VAL A 54 -8.32 0.38 -7.82
C VAL A 54 -8.06 -0.53 -9.01
N LYS A 55 -9.06 -0.68 -9.88
CA LYS A 55 -8.98 -1.43 -11.13
C LYS A 55 -8.94 -0.50 -12.33
N LYS A 56 -8.24 -0.89 -13.39
CA LYS A 56 -8.30 -0.21 -14.68
C LYS A 56 -8.95 -1.13 -15.70
N THR A 57 -10.19 -0.83 -16.07
CA THR A 57 -10.98 -1.61 -17.03
C THR A 57 -11.27 -0.72 -18.23
N ASN A 58 -10.87 -1.15 -19.44
CA ASN A 58 -11.06 -0.39 -20.68
C ASN A 58 -10.54 1.06 -20.62
N GLY A 59 -9.42 1.28 -19.91
CA GLY A 59 -8.82 2.61 -19.78
C GLY A 59 -9.44 3.51 -18.71
N GLN A 60 -10.61 3.15 -18.17
CA GLN A 60 -11.25 3.85 -17.06
C GLN A 60 -10.78 3.29 -15.72
N MET A 61 -10.50 4.18 -14.77
CA MET A 61 -10.18 3.81 -13.40
C MET A 61 -11.47 3.59 -12.61
N GLN A 62 -11.60 2.42 -12.01
CA GLN A 62 -12.69 2.06 -11.11
C GLN A 62 -12.11 1.96 -9.71
N ILE A 63 -12.66 2.76 -8.80
CA ILE A 63 -12.25 2.81 -7.39
C ILE A 63 -13.41 2.24 -6.59
N THR A 64 -13.17 1.17 -5.83
CA THR A 64 -14.18 0.50 -5.02
C THR A 64 -13.66 0.35 -3.61
N THR A 65 -14.31 1.03 -2.66
CA THR A 65 -14.06 0.79 -1.24
C THR A 65 -14.87 -0.41 -0.79
N PHE A 66 -14.23 -1.34 -0.10
CA PHE A 66 -14.85 -2.54 0.47
C PHE A 66 -14.54 -2.63 1.96
N ASP A 67 -15.48 -3.22 2.70
CA ASP A 67 -15.35 -3.53 4.12
C ASP A 67 -15.92 -4.94 4.35
N LYS A 68 -15.03 -5.85 4.69
CA LYS A 68 -15.26 -7.26 5.01
C LYS A 68 -15.07 -7.54 6.50
N SER A 69 -14.91 -6.52 7.35
CA SER A 69 -14.73 -6.70 8.80
C SER A 69 -15.93 -7.40 9.48
N ASN A 70 -17.10 -7.36 8.84
CA ASN A 70 -18.33 -7.98 9.31
C ASN A 70 -18.62 -9.37 8.70
N ILE A 71 -17.72 -9.90 7.87
CA ILE A 71 -17.83 -11.25 7.31
C ILE A 71 -17.01 -12.18 8.21
N GLN A 72 -17.68 -12.94 9.07
CA GLN A 72 -17.06 -14.06 9.79
C GLN A 72 -17.01 -15.27 8.86
N GLU A 73 -15.84 -15.88 8.66
CA GLU A 73 -15.70 -17.21 8.05
C GLU A 73 -16.21 -18.32 8.97
#